data_AF-A0A397D2P4-F1
#
_entry.id   AF-A0A397D2P4-F1
#
_cell.length_a   1.000
_cell.length_b   1.000
_cell.length_c   1.000
_cell.angle_alpha   90.00
_cell.angle_beta   90.00
_cell.angle_gamma   90.00
#
_symmetry.space_group_name_H-M   'P 1'
#
loop_
_entity.id
_entity.type
_entity.pdbx_description
1 polymer ?
#
loop_
_entity_poly.entity_id
_entity_poly.type
_entity_poly.pdbx_seq_one_letter_code
_entity_poly.pdbx_strand_id
1 'polypeptide(L)'
;MMSGKSQELTALPAFKIVNTNFHIKHALYNTNIPEMTPERRNLTDDEREAILREVLLRSNGSYITRLPKGFSQELADKYKCHVSTIRRVLAVAKQQGIGGGNMKVTVASKMKGRVGRKKAFTAEQVKAKLLQVPLAQRTTLRSISERTAAKVRLDGVAYAKLDCVLAAELEEARCIDELAQALETIALDDDEPDDIISALCDAGIDPISVEDDE
;
A
#
# COMPACT_ATOMS: atom_id res chain seq x y z
N MET A 1 80.72 30.63 -4.95
CA MET A 1 79.36 31.18 -5.18
C MET A 1 78.53 30.17 -5.97
N MET A 2 77.77 29.32 -5.27
CA MET A 2 76.70 28.50 -5.84
C MET A 2 75.60 28.49 -4.78
N SER A 3 74.59 29.33 -4.97
CA SER A 3 73.49 29.57 -4.03
C SER A 3 72.53 28.38 -4.08
N GLY A 4 72.49 27.61 -2.99
CA GLY A 4 71.49 26.58 -2.77
C GLY A 4 70.12 27.21 -2.56
N LYS A 5 69.23 27.06 -3.54
CA LYS A 5 67.81 27.36 -3.38
C LYS A 5 67.13 26.13 -2.77
N SER A 6 67.06 26.10 -1.45
CA SER A 6 66.05 25.33 -0.74
C SER A 6 64.69 25.84 -1.19
N GLN A 7 63.96 25.02 -1.94
CA GLN A 7 62.60 25.36 -2.36
C GLN A 7 61.71 25.39 -1.12
N GLU A 8 60.99 26.50 -1.01
CA GLU A 8 60.02 26.85 0.00
C GLU A 8 58.98 25.73 0.15
N LEU A 9 58.88 25.16 1.35
CA LEU A 9 57.80 24.26 1.76
C LEU A 9 56.49 25.06 1.79
N THR A 10 55.82 25.17 0.65
CA THR A 10 54.46 25.69 0.60
C THR A 10 53.54 24.69 1.29
N ALA A 11 52.90 25.14 2.37
CA ALA A 11 51.96 24.38 3.19
C ALA A 11 50.94 23.62 2.32
N LEU A 12 50.87 22.30 2.53
CA LEU A 12 49.79 21.47 2.00
C LEU A 12 48.45 22.01 2.52
N PRO A 13 47.42 22.19 1.67
CA PRO A 13 46.11 22.58 2.16
C PRO A 13 45.59 21.45 3.06
N ALA A 14 45.13 21.83 4.25
CA ALA A 14 44.53 20.93 5.22
C ALA A 14 43.45 20.07 4.54
N PHE A 15 43.74 18.78 4.37
CA PHE A 15 42.78 17.80 3.89
C PHE A 15 41.72 17.66 4.98
N LYS A 16 40.64 18.45 4.87
CA LYS A 16 39.44 18.21 5.67
C LYS A 16 38.97 16.81 5.29
N ILE A 17 39.08 15.88 6.23
CA ILE A 17 38.30 14.65 6.20
C ILE A 17 36.84 15.11 6.28
N VAL A 18 36.23 15.38 5.13
CA VAL A 18 34.81 15.65 5.04
C VAL A 18 34.15 14.31 5.32
N ASN A 19 33.67 14.19 6.54
CA ASN A 19 32.86 13.10 7.07
C ASN A 19 31.92 12.59 5.96
N THR A 20 32.22 11.42 5.42
CA THR A 20 31.49 10.77 4.31
C THR A 20 30.10 10.26 4.73
N ASN A 21 29.59 10.70 5.88
CA ASN A 21 28.23 10.42 6.35
C ASN A 21 27.12 11.17 5.59
N PHE A 22 27.43 11.98 4.57
CA PHE A 22 26.40 12.72 3.84
C PHE A 22 25.67 11.89 2.76
N HIS A 23 26.21 10.75 2.32
CA HIS A 23 25.65 9.99 1.19
C HIS A 23 24.90 8.69 1.55
N ILE A 24 24.85 8.28 2.82
CA ILE A 24 24.05 7.09 3.23
C ILE A 24 22.69 7.49 3.81
N LYS A 25 22.51 8.74 4.30
CA LYS A 25 21.23 9.17 4.86
C LYS A 25 20.10 9.33 3.82
N HIS A 26 20.43 9.43 2.54
CA HIS A 26 19.43 9.58 1.48
C HIS A 26 18.84 8.25 0.98
N ALA A 27 19.40 7.10 1.39
CA ALA A 27 18.94 5.78 0.96
C ALA A 27 17.99 5.08 1.96
N LEU A 28 17.88 5.55 3.21
CA LEU A 28 17.05 4.90 4.24
C LEU A 28 15.75 5.64 4.59
N TYR A 29 15.51 6.83 4.05
CA TYR A 29 14.19 7.49 4.15
C TYR A 29 13.87 8.23 2.85
N ASN A 30 13.86 7.52 1.72
CA ASN A 30 13.15 8.02 0.54
C ASN A 30 11.65 7.70 0.69
N THR A 31 11.08 8.13 1.82
CA THR A 31 9.65 8.36 1.92
C THR A 31 9.42 9.72 1.27
N ASN A 32 9.31 9.72 -0.06
CA ASN A 32 8.43 10.66 -0.72
C ASN A 32 7.02 10.42 -0.17
N ILE A 33 6.79 10.88 1.07
CA ILE A 33 5.45 11.20 1.52
C ILE A 33 5.08 12.34 0.57
N PRO A 34 4.11 12.15 -0.34
CA PRO A 34 3.66 13.25 -1.16
C PRO A 34 3.28 14.36 -0.18
N GLU A 35 3.94 15.51 -0.30
CA GLU A 35 3.60 16.73 0.39
C GLU A 35 2.08 16.79 0.44
N MET A 36 1.50 16.68 1.64
CA MET A 36 0.06 16.64 1.80
C MET A 36 -0.44 17.99 1.29
N THR A 37 -0.88 18.01 0.03
CA THR A 37 -1.53 19.17 -0.56
C THR A 37 -2.62 19.58 0.42
N PRO A 38 -2.77 20.88 0.72
CA PRO A 38 -3.74 21.36 1.70
C PRO A 38 -5.05 20.66 1.41
N GLU A 39 -5.55 19.96 2.44
CA GLU A 39 -6.72 19.10 2.37
C GLU A 39 -7.78 19.78 1.51
N ARG A 40 -8.04 19.22 0.32
CA ARG A 40 -8.89 19.87 -0.69
C ARG A 40 -10.33 19.81 -0.19
N ARG A 41 -10.68 20.77 0.65
CA ARG A 41 -12.01 20.90 1.24
C ARG A 41 -13.02 21.14 0.12
N ASN A 42 -14.08 20.34 0.11
CA ASN A 42 -15.20 20.57 -0.78
C ASN A 42 -15.99 21.79 -0.28
N LEU A 43 -16.43 22.64 -1.21
CA LEU A 43 -17.30 23.76 -0.89
C LEU A 43 -18.65 23.25 -0.34
N THR A 44 -19.18 23.92 0.67
CA THR A 44 -20.55 23.69 1.17
C THR A 44 -21.59 24.22 0.18
N ASP A 45 -22.84 23.77 0.30
CA ASP A 45 -23.91 24.27 -0.56
C ASP A 45 -24.09 25.80 -0.41
N ASP A 46 -23.98 26.31 0.82
CA ASP A 46 -24.04 27.75 1.12
C ASP A 46 -22.90 28.54 0.46
N GLU A 47 -21.68 28.00 0.48
CA GLU A 47 -20.51 28.61 -0.18
C GLU A 47 -20.70 28.66 -1.71
N ARG A 48 -21.25 27.58 -2.30
CA ARG A 48 -21.54 27.53 -3.75
C ARG A 48 -22.61 28.54 -4.14
N GLU A 49 -23.64 28.72 -3.32
CA GLU A 49 -24.66 29.75 -3.53
C GLU A 49 -24.10 31.16 -3.33
N ALA A 50 -23.26 31.38 -2.32
CA ALA A 50 -22.63 32.68 -2.06
C ALA A 50 -21.75 33.12 -3.25
N ILE A 51 -21.00 32.20 -3.86
CA ILE A 51 -20.27 32.45 -5.11
C ILE A 51 -21.21 32.98 -6.19
N LEU A 52 -22.36 32.31 -6.40
CA LEU A 52 -23.33 32.71 -7.41
C LEU A 52 -23.91 34.10 -7.12
N ARG A 53 -24.28 34.37 -5.87
CA ARG A 53 -24.79 35.68 -5.43
C ARG A 53 -23.77 36.79 -5.66
N GLU A 54 -22.51 36.57 -5.33
CA GLU A 54 -21.43 37.56 -5.51
C GLU A 54 -21.17 37.88 -6.99
N VAL A 55 -21.27 36.88 -7.87
CA VAL A 55 -21.19 37.10 -9.32
C VAL A 55 -22.35 37.95 -9.81
N LEU A 56 -23.56 37.67 -9.33
CA LEU A 56 -24.76 38.42 -9.70
C LEU A 56 -24.73 39.87 -9.19
N LEU A 57 -24.25 40.08 -7.96
CA LEU A 57 -24.06 41.40 -7.37
C LEU A 57 -23.03 42.26 -8.13
N ARG A 58 -21.96 41.63 -8.63
CA ARG A 58 -20.94 42.29 -9.46
C ARG A 58 -21.46 42.62 -10.88
N SER A 59 -22.53 41.95 -11.33
CA SER A 59 -23.14 42.19 -12.64
C SER A 59 -24.25 43.26 -12.57
N ASN A 60 -24.26 44.19 -13.53
CA ASN A 60 -25.23 45.30 -13.59
C ASN A 60 -26.64 44.81 -14.01
N GLY A 61 -27.30 44.00 -13.17
CA GLY A 61 -28.71 43.60 -13.34
C GLY A 61 -28.99 42.49 -14.36
N SER A 62 -27.98 41.98 -15.09
CA SER A 62 -28.11 40.85 -16.01
C SER A 62 -26.96 39.87 -15.81
N TYR A 63 -27.23 38.57 -15.98
CA TYR A 63 -26.18 37.54 -15.88
C TYR A 63 -25.06 37.84 -16.87
N ILE A 64 -23.86 38.03 -16.35
CA ILE A 64 -22.69 38.38 -17.14
C ILE A 64 -22.36 37.23 -18.11
N THR A 65 -22.30 37.54 -19.41
CA THR A 65 -21.93 36.59 -20.47
C THR A 65 -20.47 36.14 -20.34
N ARG A 66 -19.60 37.02 -19.82
CA ARG A 66 -18.17 36.80 -19.64
C ARG A 66 -17.65 37.47 -18.38
N LEU A 67 -17.16 36.66 -17.45
CA LEU A 67 -16.68 37.12 -16.16
C LEU A 67 -15.48 38.06 -16.31
N PRO A 68 -15.40 39.16 -15.52
CA PRO A 68 -14.24 40.05 -15.55
C PRO A 68 -12.93 39.29 -15.35
N LYS A 69 -11.86 39.75 -16.01
CA LYS A 69 -10.53 39.12 -15.90
C LYS A 69 -10.07 39.17 -14.44
N GLY A 70 -9.56 38.05 -13.93
CA GLY A 70 -9.09 37.95 -12.53
C GLY A 70 -10.19 37.68 -11.51
N PHE A 71 -11.46 37.96 -11.81
CA PHE A 71 -12.54 37.77 -10.84
C PHE A 71 -12.76 36.29 -10.44
N SER A 72 -12.55 35.33 -11.35
CA SER A 72 -12.57 33.91 -10.96
C SER A 72 -11.43 33.55 -9.99
N GLN A 73 -10.30 34.24 -10.06
CA GLN A 73 -9.17 34.04 -9.16
C GLN A 73 -9.46 34.67 -7.79
N GLU A 74 -10.01 35.88 -7.75
CA GLU A 74 -10.47 36.54 -6.52
C GLU A 74 -11.43 35.64 -5.73
N LEU A 75 -12.42 35.05 -6.41
CA LEU A 75 -13.35 34.10 -5.79
C LEU A 75 -12.66 32.80 -5.36
N ALA A 76 -11.74 32.28 -6.18
CA ALA A 76 -10.99 31.07 -5.84
C ALA A 76 -10.20 31.26 -4.53
N ASP A 77 -9.53 32.41 -4.39
CA ASP A 77 -8.73 32.76 -3.22
C ASP A 77 -9.63 32.97 -1.98
N LYS A 78 -10.74 33.72 -2.14
CA LYS A 78 -11.71 33.98 -1.07
C LYS A 78 -12.33 32.70 -0.51
N TYR A 79 -12.75 31.79 -1.38
CA TYR A 79 -13.40 30.53 -0.99
C TYR A 79 -12.42 29.37 -0.79
N LYS A 80 -11.10 29.64 -0.88
CA LYS A 80 -10.02 28.64 -0.74
C LYS A 80 -10.25 27.40 -1.61
N CYS A 81 -10.58 27.62 -2.87
CA CYS A 81 -10.88 26.55 -3.83
C CYS A 81 -10.17 26.78 -5.16
N HIS A 82 -10.15 25.76 -6.02
CA HIS A 82 -9.55 25.91 -7.34
C HIS A 82 -10.45 26.74 -8.28
N VAL A 83 -9.86 27.52 -9.19
CA VAL A 83 -10.57 28.31 -10.21
C VAL A 83 -11.54 27.45 -11.03
N SER A 84 -11.18 26.19 -11.29
CA SER A 84 -12.06 25.21 -11.98
C SER A 84 -13.37 24.95 -11.22
N THR A 85 -13.35 25.00 -9.89
CA THR A 85 -14.56 24.85 -9.05
C THR A 85 -15.49 26.03 -9.23
N ILE A 86 -14.96 27.25 -9.23
CA ILE A 86 -15.73 28.48 -9.53
C ILE A 86 -16.38 28.36 -10.92
N ARG A 87 -15.59 28.02 -11.95
CA ARG A 87 -16.10 27.84 -13.33
C ARG A 87 -17.20 26.78 -13.40
N ARG A 88 -17.06 25.68 -12.65
CA ARG A 88 -18.06 24.60 -12.61
C ARG A 88 -19.36 25.06 -11.97
N VAL A 89 -19.31 25.80 -10.86
CA VAL A 89 -20.50 26.38 -10.21
C VAL A 89 -21.25 27.28 -11.19
N LEU A 90 -20.54 28.18 -11.86
CA LEU A 90 -21.16 29.10 -12.83
C LEU A 90 -21.71 28.39 -14.07
N ALA A 91 -21.00 27.37 -14.56
CA ALA A 91 -21.48 26.55 -15.68
C ALA A 91 -22.79 25.85 -15.35
N VAL A 92 -22.94 25.31 -14.14
CA VAL A 92 -24.20 24.68 -13.68
C VAL A 92 -25.33 25.70 -13.65
N ALA A 93 -25.09 26.91 -13.12
CA ALA A 93 -26.09 27.97 -13.12
C ALA A 93 -26.51 28.39 -14.54
N LYS A 94 -25.52 28.53 -15.44
CA LYS A 94 -25.76 28.86 -16.85
C LYS A 94 -26.59 27.78 -17.56
N GLN A 95 -26.30 26.50 -17.34
CA GLN A 95 -27.04 25.37 -17.91
C GLN A 95 -28.51 25.35 -17.45
N GLN A 96 -28.78 25.84 -16.24
CA GLN A 96 -30.15 25.94 -15.71
C GLN A 96 -30.90 27.18 -16.22
N GLY A 97 -30.29 28.00 -17.08
CA GLY A 97 -30.96 29.12 -17.74
C GLY A 97 -30.94 30.42 -16.94
N ILE A 98 -30.01 30.60 -16.00
CA ILE A 98 -29.92 31.85 -15.21
C ILE A 98 -29.76 33.10 -16.08
N GLY A 99 -29.07 32.98 -17.22
CA GLY A 99 -28.92 34.08 -18.19
C GLY A 99 -30.13 34.32 -19.08
N GLY A 100 -31.10 33.41 -19.09
CA GLY A 100 -32.37 33.55 -19.82
C GLY A 100 -33.53 33.99 -18.91
N GLY A 101 -33.25 34.45 -17.69
CA GLY A 101 -34.28 34.89 -16.74
C GLY A 101 -34.82 33.80 -15.81
N ASN A 102 -34.31 32.56 -15.87
CA ASN A 102 -34.67 31.56 -14.87
C ASN A 102 -33.97 31.86 -13.53
N MET A 103 -34.71 32.45 -12.59
CA MET A 103 -34.18 32.79 -11.27
C MET A 103 -34.17 31.60 -10.29
N LYS A 104 -34.82 30.49 -10.64
CA LYS A 104 -34.85 29.28 -9.80
C LYS A 104 -33.74 28.31 -10.20
N VAL A 105 -32.55 28.55 -9.66
CA VAL A 105 -31.32 27.82 -9.99
C VAL A 105 -30.72 27.19 -8.74
N THR A 106 -30.30 25.93 -8.83
CA THR A 106 -29.61 25.22 -7.75
C THR A 106 -28.17 24.90 -8.13
N VAL A 107 -27.23 25.35 -7.31
CA VAL A 107 -25.79 25.06 -7.46
C VAL A 107 -25.27 24.13 -6.35
N ALA A 108 -26.16 23.38 -5.71
CA ALA A 108 -25.82 22.44 -4.65
C ALA A 108 -24.89 21.31 -5.14
N SER A 109 -24.00 20.84 -4.26
CA SER A 109 -23.12 19.70 -4.52
C SER A 109 -23.93 18.43 -4.72
N LYS A 110 -23.53 17.62 -5.71
CA LYS A 110 -24.03 16.25 -5.87
C LYS A 110 -23.41 15.29 -4.85
N MET A 111 -22.32 15.70 -4.21
CA MET A 111 -21.64 14.91 -3.20
C MET A 111 -22.34 15.09 -1.85
N LYS A 112 -23.34 14.24 -1.56
CA LYS A 112 -24.07 14.25 -0.29
C LYS A 112 -24.01 12.86 0.37
N GLY A 113 -23.76 12.82 1.68
CA GLY A 113 -23.70 11.56 2.45
C GLY A 113 -22.49 10.67 2.14
N ARG A 114 -22.66 9.34 2.27
CA ARG A 114 -21.61 8.34 1.97
C ARG A 114 -21.42 8.24 0.46
N VAL A 115 -20.59 9.11 -0.10
CA VAL A 115 -20.21 9.15 -1.52
C VAL A 115 -18.97 8.30 -1.77
N GLY A 116 -18.82 7.81 -3.00
CA GLY A 116 -17.70 6.95 -3.41
C GLY A 116 -18.11 5.51 -3.73
N ARG A 117 -17.15 4.74 -4.23
CA ARG A 117 -17.38 3.35 -4.64
C ARG A 117 -17.77 2.51 -3.42
N LYS A 118 -18.95 1.89 -3.47
CA LYS A 118 -19.40 0.97 -2.44
C LYS A 118 -18.58 -0.32 -2.49
N LYS A 119 -18.32 -0.93 -1.33
CA LYS A 119 -17.73 -2.27 -1.27
C LYS A 119 -18.74 -3.25 -1.87
N ALA A 120 -18.30 -3.99 -2.89
CA ALA A 120 -19.17 -4.95 -3.59
C ALA A 120 -19.45 -6.21 -2.74
N PHE A 121 -18.60 -6.48 -1.76
CA PHE A 121 -18.70 -7.64 -0.88
C PHE A 121 -18.61 -7.20 0.58
N THR A 122 -19.45 -7.79 1.43
CA THR A 122 -19.31 -7.70 2.89
C THR A 122 -18.11 -8.54 3.36
N ALA A 123 -17.60 -8.28 4.56
CA ALA A 123 -16.48 -9.04 5.11
C ALA A 123 -16.78 -10.55 5.19
N GLU A 124 -18.02 -10.90 5.54
CA GLU A 124 -18.50 -12.28 5.59
C GLU A 124 -18.55 -12.92 4.20
N GLN A 125 -19.03 -12.19 3.18
CA GLN A 125 -19.05 -12.67 1.80
C GLN A 125 -17.63 -12.87 1.25
N VAL A 126 -16.69 -12.00 1.60
CA VAL A 126 -15.28 -12.18 1.25
C VAL A 126 -14.72 -13.42 1.94
N LYS A 127 -14.98 -13.61 3.24
CA LYS A 127 -14.54 -14.78 3.99
C LYS A 127 -15.09 -16.08 3.41
N ALA A 128 -16.39 -16.13 3.10
CA ALA A 128 -17.03 -17.31 2.50
C ALA A 128 -16.41 -17.65 1.14
N LYS A 129 -16.16 -16.65 0.29
CA LYS A 129 -15.50 -16.86 -1.01
C LYS A 129 -14.05 -17.28 -0.88
N LEU A 130 -13.32 -16.75 0.09
CA LEU A 130 -11.95 -17.15 0.38
C LEU A 130 -11.90 -18.61 0.83
N LEU A 131 -12.84 -19.03 1.69
CA LEU A 131 -12.94 -20.41 2.18
C LEU A 131 -13.21 -21.43 1.06
N GLN A 132 -13.90 -21.04 -0.02
CA GLN A 132 -14.12 -21.88 -1.20
C GLN A 132 -12.83 -22.14 -2.00
N VAL A 133 -11.79 -21.31 -1.87
CA VAL A 133 -10.51 -21.54 -2.54
C VAL A 133 -9.67 -22.50 -1.69
N PRO A 134 -9.19 -23.63 -2.24
CA PRO A 134 -8.29 -24.54 -1.54
C PRO A 134 -7.04 -23.82 -1.00
N LEU A 135 -6.54 -24.23 0.18
CA LEU A 135 -5.40 -23.57 0.86
C LEU A 135 -4.17 -23.46 -0.04
N ALA A 136 -3.80 -24.53 -0.75
CA ALA A 136 -2.68 -24.56 -1.70
C ALA A 136 -2.76 -23.50 -2.81
N GLN A 137 -3.94 -22.93 -3.06
CA GLN A 137 -4.19 -21.94 -4.11
C GLN A 137 -4.28 -20.51 -3.56
N ARG A 138 -4.27 -20.32 -2.23
CA ARG A 138 -4.27 -19.02 -1.55
C ARG A 138 -2.85 -18.47 -1.40
N THR A 139 -2.09 -18.43 -2.49
CA THR A 139 -0.65 -18.09 -2.44
C THR A 139 -0.36 -16.60 -2.46
N THR A 140 -1.15 -15.82 -3.20
CA THR A 140 -1.02 -14.37 -3.30
C THR A 140 -2.40 -13.73 -3.39
N LEU A 141 -2.52 -12.46 -2.98
CA LEU A 141 -3.75 -11.68 -3.15
C LEU A 141 -4.20 -11.63 -4.62
N ARG A 142 -3.26 -11.62 -5.58
CA ARG A 142 -3.58 -11.69 -7.01
C ARG A 142 -4.28 -13.01 -7.36
N SER A 143 -3.71 -14.16 -7.00
CA SER A 143 -4.31 -15.50 -7.20
C SER A 143 -5.69 -15.60 -6.54
N ILE A 144 -5.80 -15.14 -5.29
CA ILE A 144 -7.06 -15.13 -4.55
C ILE A 144 -8.10 -14.26 -5.27
N SER A 145 -7.73 -13.07 -5.75
CA SER A 145 -8.64 -12.15 -6.43
C SER A 145 -9.17 -12.69 -7.77
N GLU A 146 -8.32 -13.40 -8.52
CA GLU A 146 -8.68 -14.06 -9.77
C GLU A 146 -9.70 -15.16 -9.52
N ARG A 147 -9.52 -15.92 -8.43
CA ARG A 147 -10.38 -17.07 -8.09
C ARG A 147 -11.67 -16.68 -7.38
N THR A 148 -11.67 -15.62 -6.57
CA THR A 148 -12.85 -15.22 -5.76
C THR A 148 -13.71 -14.15 -6.42
N ALA A 149 -13.26 -13.58 -7.55
CA ALA A 149 -13.81 -12.36 -8.16
C ALA A 149 -13.92 -11.16 -7.18
N ALA A 150 -13.37 -11.28 -5.97
CA ALA A 150 -13.37 -10.27 -4.94
C ALA A 150 -12.22 -9.30 -5.23
N LYS A 151 -12.46 -8.33 -6.12
CA LYS A 151 -11.55 -7.20 -6.31
C LYS A 151 -11.66 -6.25 -5.12
N VAL A 152 -11.10 -6.65 -3.98
CA VAL A 152 -10.89 -5.76 -2.84
C VAL A 152 -9.65 -4.93 -3.14
N ARG A 153 -9.83 -3.67 -3.55
CA ARG A 153 -8.72 -2.72 -3.52
C ARG A 153 -8.46 -2.38 -2.06
N LEU A 154 -7.44 -3.01 -1.49
CA LEU A 154 -6.87 -2.64 -0.21
C LEU A 154 -5.89 -1.48 -0.45
N ASP A 155 -5.84 -0.54 0.49
CA ASP A 155 -4.87 0.54 0.44
C ASP A 155 -3.46 -0.07 0.58
N GLY A 156 -2.44 0.51 -0.07
CA GLY A 156 -1.13 -0.15 -0.25
C GLY A 156 -0.45 -0.63 1.04
N VAL A 157 -0.74 0.00 2.19
CA VAL A 157 -0.24 -0.41 3.52
C VAL A 157 -0.92 -1.68 4.04
N ALA A 158 -2.20 -1.88 3.74
CA ALA A 158 -2.93 -3.10 4.09
C ALA A 158 -2.52 -4.27 3.19
N TYR A 159 -2.07 -3.99 1.97
CA TYR A 159 -1.57 -5.01 1.03
C TYR A 159 -0.31 -5.70 1.55
N ALA A 160 0.70 -4.92 1.95
CA ALA A 160 1.98 -5.48 2.42
C ALA A 160 1.84 -6.32 3.70
N LYS A 161 0.97 -5.90 4.64
CA LYS A 161 0.73 -6.64 5.88
C LYS A 161 0.10 -8.00 5.64
N LEU A 162 -0.82 -8.10 4.68
CA LEU A 162 -1.48 -9.37 4.36
C LEU A 162 -0.57 -10.33 3.62
N ASP A 163 0.25 -9.84 2.68
CA ASP A 163 1.23 -10.70 1.99
C ASP A 163 2.23 -11.30 2.99
N CYS A 164 2.66 -10.55 4.03
CA CYS A 164 3.50 -11.10 5.10
C CYS A 164 2.78 -12.18 5.93
N VAL A 165 1.50 -11.98 6.25
CA VAL A 165 0.70 -12.97 7.00
C VAL A 165 0.50 -14.25 6.17
N LEU A 166 0.20 -14.11 4.88
CA LEU A 166 -0.01 -15.25 3.98
C LEU A 166 1.28 -16.06 3.77
N ALA A 167 2.43 -15.39 3.71
CA ALA A 167 3.73 -16.05 3.65
C ALA A 167 4.02 -16.86 4.91
N ALA A 168 3.66 -16.33 6.10
CA ALA A 168 3.83 -17.04 7.36
C ALA A 168 2.93 -18.29 7.45
N GLU A 169 1.66 -18.18 7.04
CA GLU A 169 0.73 -19.34 7.01
C GLU A 169 1.21 -20.44 6.05
N LEU A 170 1.82 -20.07 4.92
CA LEU A 170 2.36 -21.03 3.95
C LEU A 170 3.56 -21.79 4.53
N GLU A 171 4.43 -21.10 5.26
CA GLU A 171 5.59 -21.72 5.90
C GLU A 171 5.16 -22.70 7.01
N GLU A 172 4.12 -22.37 7.77
CA GLU A 172 3.52 -23.28 8.75
C GLU A 172 2.95 -24.54 8.09
N ALA A 173 2.27 -24.40 6.94
CA ALA A 173 1.77 -25.54 6.19
C ALA A 173 2.89 -26.44 5.63
N ARG A 174 4.02 -25.85 5.20
CA ARG A 174 5.20 -26.60 4.78
C ARG A 174 5.84 -27.38 5.92
N CYS A 175 5.94 -26.76 7.09
CA CYS A 175 6.46 -27.41 8.30
C CYS A 175 5.62 -28.66 8.66
N ILE A 176 4.30 -28.59 8.51
CA ILE A 176 3.40 -29.73 8.75
C ILE A 176 3.64 -30.85 7.74
N ASP A 177 3.79 -30.54 6.44
CA ASP A 177 4.08 -31.54 5.39
C ASP A 177 5.44 -32.21 5.59
N GLU A 178 6.47 -31.45 6.00
CA GLU A 178 7.81 -31.99 6.32
C GLU A 178 7.76 -32.95 7.52
N LEU A 179 7.03 -32.59 8.57
CA LEU A 179 6.82 -33.45 9.74
C LEU A 179 6.07 -34.74 9.37
N ALA A 180 5.08 -34.66 8.47
CA ALA A 180 4.35 -35.83 7.99
C ALA A 180 5.28 -36.79 7.23
N GLN A 181 6.14 -36.27 6.36
CA GLN A 181 7.13 -37.07 5.63
C GLN A 181 8.16 -37.71 6.56
N ALA A 182 8.64 -36.98 7.57
CA ALA A 182 9.59 -37.51 8.55
C ALA A 182 9.01 -38.67 9.39
N LEU A 183 7.72 -38.60 9.74
CA LEU A 183 7.03 -39.70 10.42
C LEU A 183 6.84 -40.91 9.52
N GLU A 184 6.57 -40.69 8.23
CA GLU A 184 6.46 -41.77 7.24
C GLU A 184 7.81 -42.48 7.02
N THR A 185 8.94 -41.75 7.00
CA THR A 185 10.27 -42.37 6.93
C THR A 185 10.58 -43.21 8.16
N ILE A 186 10.31 -42.70 9.37
CA ILE A 186 10.55 -43.45 10.61
C ILE A 186 9.67 -44.71 10.70
N ALA A 187 8.46 -44.67 10.15
CA ALA A 187 7.57 -45.83 10.12
C ALA A 187 7.93 -46.87 9.05
N LEU A 188 8.76 -46.51 8.08
CA LEU A 188 9.25 -47.39 7.00
C LEU A 188 10.68 -47.88 7.22
N ASP A 189 11.41 -47.25 8.14
CA ASP A 189 12.65 -47.78 8.70
C ASP A 189 12.29 -48.92 9.68
N ASP A 190 11.82 -50.05 9.13
CA ASP A 190 11.95 -51.36 9.75
C ASP A 190 13.46 -51.68 9.74
N ASP A 191 14.21 -51.09 10.67
CA ASP A 191 15.51 -51.65 11.07
C ASP A 191 15.20 -53.07 11.54
N GLU A 192 15.35 -54.03 10.64
CA GLU A 192 15.39 -55.45 10.97
C GLU A 192 16.36 -55.58 12.15
N PRO A 193 15.96 -56.19 13.27
CA PRO A 193 16.86 -56.29 14.42
C PRO A 193 18.14 -57.00 13.97
N ASP A 194 19.24 -56.24 13.97
CA ASP A 194 20.60 -56.76 13.77
C ASP A 194 20.71 -58.12 14.47
N ASP A 195 21.11 -59.15 13.73
CA ASP A 195 21.31 -60.52 14.21
C ASP A 195 21.89 -60.48 15.63
N ILE A 196 21.03 -60.73 16.64
CA ILE A 196 21.37 -60.56 18.06
C ILE A 196 22.61 -61.40 18.41
N ILE A 197 22.80 -62.50 17.68
CA ILE A 197 23.98 -63.38 17.76
C ILE A 197 25.27 -62.63 17.39
N SER A 198 25.28 -61.86 16.31
CA SER A 198 26.43 -61.04 15.89
C SER A 198 26.76 -59.97 16.93
N ALA A 199 25.74 -59.28 17.47
CA ALA A 199 25.94 -58.26 18.51
C ALA A 199 26.49 -58.84 19.83
N LEU A 200 26.08 -60.07 20.20
CA LEU A 200 26.61 -60.77 21.38
C LEU A 200 28.07 -61.20 21.17
N CYS A 201 28.42 -61.70 19.98
CA CYS A 201 29.79 -62.04 19.61
C CYS A 201 30.72 -60.80 19.66
N ASP A 202 30.27 -59.65 19.14
CA ASP A 202 31.03 -58.39 19.19
C ASP A 202 31.21 -57.86 20.62
N ALA A 203 30.25 -58.14 21.51
CA ALA A 203 30.35 -57.85 22.94
C ALA A 203 31.23 -58.87 23.71
N GLY A 204 31.80 -59.88 23.02
CA GLY A 204 32.61 -60.94 23.62
C GLY A 204 31.79 -61.95 24.44
N ILE A 205 30.49 -62.08 24.13
CA ILE A 205 29.57 -63.02 24.78
C ILE A 205 29.32 -64.17 23.80
N ASP A 206 29.97 -65.30 24.04
CA ASP A 206 29.76 -66.50 23.24
C ASP A 206 28.40 -67.14 23.56
N PRO A 207 27.52 -67.39 22.57
CA PRO A 207 26.26 -68.07 22.80
C PRO A 207 26.50 -69.53 23.22
N ILE A 208 25.81 -69.96 24.28
CA ILE A 208 25.85 -71.35 24.75
C ILE A 208 24.97 -72.19 23.82
N SER A 209 25.57 -73.13 23.09
CA SER A 209 24.80 -74.15 22.36
C SER A 209 24.18 -75.11 23.37
N VAL A 210 22.86 -75.08 23.48
CA VAL A 210 22.10 -76.09 24.21
C VAL A 210 21.79 -77.17 23.19
N GLU A 211 22.60 -78.23 23.17
CA GLU A 211 22.21 -79.47 22.49
C GLU A 211 21.13 -80.12 23.36
N ASP A 212 19.92 -80.28 22.81
CA ASP A 212 18.86 -81.04 23.44
C ASP A 212 19.28 -82.52 23.48
N ASP A 213 19.65 -83.01 24.66
CA ASP A 213 19.74 -84.45 24.92
C ASP A 213 18.33 -85.05 24.80
N GLU A 214 18.10 -85.90 23.78
CA GLU A 214 16.89 -86.74 23.62
C GLU A 214 16.61 -87.66 24.83
#